data_AF-A0A2V9F082-F1
#
_entry.id   AF-A0A2V9F082-F1
#
_cell.length_a   1.000
_cell.length_b   1.000
_cell.length_c   1.000
_cell.angle_alpha   90.00
_cell.angle_beta   90.00
_cell.angle_gamma   90.00
#
_symmetry.space_group_name_H-M   'P 1'
#
loop_
_entity.id
_entity.type
_entity.pdbx_description
1 polymer ?
#
loop_
_entity_poly.entity_id
_entity_poly.type
_entity_poly.pdbx_seq_one_letter_code
_entity_poly.pdbx_strand_id
1 'polypeptide(L)'
;MKHRRENRRAPQTHPSASAVPSYHRILVKHGLIEKNLSISDAYGVFLKVGADPEVEKLRRKVELGNKMKHVPALHLATAMALQGMTKQELEALKLRIEKK
;
A
#
# COMPACT_ATOMS: atom_id res chain seq x y z
N MET A 1 12.11 11.76 -48.17
CA MET A 1 11.35 12.27 -47.00
C MET A 1 11.36 11.20 -45.92
N LYS A 2 11.93 11.48 -44.74
CA LYS A 2 12.05 10.50 -43.65
C LYS A 2 10.96 10.77 -42.60
N HIS A 3 10.13 9.77 -42.31
CA HIS A 3 9.12 9.83 -41.25
C HIS A 3 9.82 9.77 -39.88
N ARG A 4 9.91 10.91 -39.18
CA ARG A 4 10.33 10.96 -37.78
C ARG A 4 9.07 10.80 -36.92
N ARG A 5 8.76 9.56 -36.54
CA ARG A 5 7.78 9.29 -35.46
C ARG A 5 8.46 9.65 -34.14
N GLU A 6 8.31 10.90 -33.71
CA GLU A 6 8.59 11.31 -32.32
C GLU A 6 7.53 10.70 -31.41
N ASN A 7 7.69 9.41 -31.14
CA ASN A 7 7.00 8.73 -30.07
C ASN A 7 7.54 9.26 -28.73
N ARG A 8 6.62 9.84 -27.96
CA ARG A 8 6.48 9.69 -26.51
C ARG A 8 7.70 10.03 -25.66
N ARG A 9 7.57 11.11 -24.88
CA ARG A 9 7.60 11.03 -23.40
C ARG A 9 6.97 12.29 -22.82
N ALA A 10 5.93 12.07 -22.02
CA ALA A 10 5.24 13.08 -21.23
C ALA A 10 6.24 13.82 -20.30
N PRO A 11 5.88 15.01 -19.79
CA PRO A 11 6.75 15.80 -18.91
C PRO A 11 7.26 14.94 -17.76
N GLN A 12 8.57 14.77 -17.68
CA GLN A 12 9.24 14.21 -16.51
C GLN A 12 9.34 15.31 -15.43
N THR A 13 8.18 15.68 -14.89
CA THR A 13 8.01 16.42 -13.65
C THR A 13 7.19 15.46 -12.80
N HIS A 14 7.75 14.68 -11.87
CA HIS A 14 8.42 15.10 -10.65
C HIS A 14 9.35 13.99 -10.12
N PRO A 15 10.61 14.29 -9.74
CA PRO A 15 11.31 13.52 -8.73
C PRO A 15 11.24 14.30 -7.41
N SER A 16 10.04 14.53 -6.89
CA SER A 16 9.85 15.08 -5.53
C SER A 16 9.15 14.07 -4.62
N ALA A 17 9.24 12.78 -4.95
CA ALA A 17 8.77 11.69 -4.11
C ALA A 17 9.93 11.19 -3.25
N SER A 18 10.29 12.03 -2.26
CA SER A 18 10.95 11.72 -0.99
C SER A 18 11.15 10.23 -0.71
N ALA A 19 12.37 9.83 -0.32
CA ALA A 19 12.96 8.50 -0.07
C ALA A 19 12.16 7.48 0.78
N VAL A 20 10.91 7.80 1.10
CA VAL A 20 9.96 7.02 1.88
C VAL A 20 9.30 5.94 1.01
N PRO A 21 9.46 4.65 1.36
CA PRO A 21 8.84 3.53 0.65
C PRO A 21 7.31 3.57 0.60
N SER A 22 6.74 2.88 -0.37
CA SER A 22 5.28 2.82 -0.57
C SER A 22 4.52 2.27 0.63
N TYR A 23 5.03 1.23 1.31
CA TYR A 23 4.41 0.68 2.53
C TYR A 23 4.25 1.73 3.62
N HIS A 24 5.29 2.54 3.85
CA HIS A 24 5.29 3.57 4.89
C HIS A 24 4.19 4.60 4.59
N ARG A 25 4.11 5.06 3.34
CA ARG A 25 3.05 5.99 2.91
C ARG A 25 1.64 5.41 3.07
N ILE A 26 1.46 4.12 2.78
CA ILE A 26 0.17 3.44 2.94
C ILE A 26 -0.22 3.41 4.43
N LEU A 27 0.69 2.99 5.31
CA LEU A 27 0.41 2.90 6.75
C LEU A 27 0.11 4.27 7.36
N VAL A 28 0.86 5.31 6.98
CA VAL A 28 0.61 6.69 7.43
C VAL A 28 -0.76 7.19 6.95
N LYS A 29 -1.10 6.93 5.68
CA LYS A 29 -2.40 7.32 5.11
C LYS A 29 -3.58 6.72 5.86
N HIS A 30 -3.44 5.48 6.33
CA HIS A 30 -4.48 4.76 7.07
C HIS A 30 -4.39 4.94 8.59
N GLY A 31 -3.52 5.83 9.08
CA GLY A 31 -3.39 6.14 10.52
C GLY A 31 -2.81 5.01 11.36
N LEU A 32 -2.23 3.98 10.72
CA LEU A 32 -1.67 2.82 11.39
C LEU A 32 -0.30 3.11 12.03
N ILE A 33 0.43 4.08 11.47
CA ILE A 33 1.71 4.57 12.01
C ILE A 33 1.77 6.09 11.91
N GLU A 34 2.62 6.68 12.74
CA GLU A 34 2.96 8.10 12.62
C GLU A 34 3.92 8.35 11.46
N LYS A 35 3.86 9.54 10.86
CA LYS A 35 4.71 9.94 9.74
C LYS A 35 6.21 9.92 10.09
N ASN A 36 6.55 10.09 11.36
CA ASN A 36 7.92 10.18 11.85
C ASN A 36 8.51 8.81 12.22
N LEU A 37 7.72 7.74 12.17
CA LEU A 37 8.19 6.40 12.46
C LEU A 37 9.28 6.00 11.46
N SER A 38 10.34 5.33 11.95
CA SER A 38 11.46 4.91 11.12
C SER A 38 11.00 3.96 10.01
N ILE A 39 11.70 3.98 8.88
CA ILE A 39 11.36 3.13 7.73
C ILE A 39 11.45 1.64 8.11
N SER A 40 12.43 1.26 8.93
CA SER A 40 12.61 -0.12 9.40
C SER A 40 11.47 -0.57 10.30
N ASP A 41 11.07 0.27 11.26
CA ASP A 41 9.97 -0.05 12.17
C ASP A 41 8.63 -0.10 11.43
N ALA A 42 8.43 0.84 10.50
CA ALA A 42 7.27 0.85 9.61
C ALA A 42 7.19 -0.42 8.74
N TYR A 43 8.33 -0.99 8.33
CA TYR A 43 8.36 -2.25 7.61
C TYR A 43 7.93 -3.43 8.50
N GLY A 44 8.37 -3.44 9.76
CA GLY A 44 7.89 -4.42 10.75
C GLY A 44 6.38 -4.35 10.96
N VAL A 45 5.84 -3.12 11.11
CA VAL A 45 4.38 -2.90 11.18
C VAL A 45 3.69 -3.36 9.90
N PHE A 46 4.26 -3.07 8.73
CA PHE A 46 3.70 -3.51 7.45
C PHE A 46 3.57 -5.03 7.35
N LEU A 47 4.59 -5.77 7.82
CA LEU A 47 4.54 -7.23 7.86
C LEU A 47 3.46 -7.74 8.83
N LYS A 48 3.34 -7.13 10.02
CA LYS A 48 2.28 -7.46 10.99
C LYS A 48 0.88 -7.18 10.43
N VAL A 49 0.69 -6.05 9.76
CA VAL A 49 -0.56 -5.69 9.07
C VAL A 49 -0.89 -6.71 7.99
N GLY A 50 0.08 -7.07 7.15
CA GLY A 50 -0.10 -8.04 6.08
C GLY A 50 -0.39 -9.46 6.57
N ALA A 51 0.04 -9.80 7.78
CA ALA A 51 -0.22 -11.07 8.45
C ALA A 51 -1.48 -11.05 9.35
N ASP A 52 -2.16 -9.91 9.48
CA ASP A 52 -3.43 -9.86 10.20
C ASP A 52 -4.51 -10.60 9.41
N PRO A 53 -5.27 -11.52 10.04
CA PRO A 53 -6.24 -12.35 9.34
C PRO A 53 -7.36 -11.56 8.66
N GLU A 54 -7.72 -10.37 9.14
CA GLU A 54 -8.74 -9.54 8.47
C GLU A 54 -8.17 -8.89 7.20
N VAL A 55 -6.93 -8.40 7.28
CA VAL A 55 -6.23 -7.84 6.11
C VAL A 55 -5.94 -8.95 5.09
N GLU A 56 -5.55 -10.15 5.53
CA GLU A 56 -5.30 -11.29 4.66
C GLU A 56 -6.59 -11.75 3.95
N LYS A 57 -7.72 -11.84 4.66
CA LYS A 57 -9.03 -12.14 4.05
C LYS A 57 -9.40 -11.12 2.98
N LEU A 58 -9.23 -9.84 3.27
CA LEU A 58 -9.50 -8.77 2.31
C LEU A 58 -8.55 -8.82 1.12
N ARG A 59 -7.26 -9.10 1.35
CA ARG A 59 -6.29 -9.31 0.27
C ARG A 59 -6.68 -10.47 -0.63
N ARG A 60 -7.08 -11.62 -0.07
CA ARG A 60 -7.57 -12.76 -0.85
C ARG A 60 -8.83 -12.40 -1.65
N LYS A 61 -9.75 -11.60 -1.08
CA LYS A 61 -10.92 -11.09 -1.83
C LYS A 61 -10.50 -10.16 -2.97
N VAL A 62 -9.50 -9.30 -2.76
CA VAL A 62 -8.94 -8.46 -3.81
C VAL A 62 -8.29 -9.32 -4.88
N GLU A 63 -7.48 -10.33 -4.53
CA GLU A 63 -6.84 -11.24 -5.47
C GLU A 63 -7.85 -12.07 -6.28
N LEU A 64 -8.90 -12.59 -5.63
CA LEU A 64 -9.96 -13.38 -6.27
C LEU A 64 -10.95 -12.54 -7.08
N GLY A 65 -11.26 -11.33 -6.63
CA GLY A 65 -12.18 -10.41 -7.29
C GLY A 65 -11.54 -9.63 -8.44
N ASN A 66 -10.21 -9.57 -8.48
CA ASN A 66 -9.49 -8.88 -9.53
C ASN A 66 -9.52 -9.73 -10.82
N LYS A 67 -10.46 -9.42 -11.72
CA LYS A 67 -10.48 -9.94 -13.11
C LYS A 67 -9.25 -9.55 -13.93
N MET A 68 -8.24 -8.92 -13.34
CA MET A 68 -6.97 -8.61 -13.98
C MET A 68 -6.11 -9.88 -14.05
N LYS A 69 -5.51 -10.12 -15.21
CA LYS A 69 -4.60 -11.25 -15.49
C LYS A 69 -3.36 -11.32 -14.58
N HIS A 70 -3.17 -10.38 -13.65
CA HIS A 70 -2.00 -10.28 -12.81
C HIS A 70 -2.39 -9.99 -11.36
N VAL A 71 -1.82 -10.78 -10.44
CA VAL A 71 -1.91 -10.57 -9.00
C VAL A 71 -1.26 -9.21 -8.67
N PRO A 72 -1.95 -8.29 -7.96
CA PRO A 72 -1.38 -7.02 -7.55
C PRO A 72 -0.13 -7.23 -6.66
N ALA A 73 0.86 -6.35 -6.78
CA ALA A 73 2.01 -6.36 -5.87
C ALA A 73 1.54 -6.27 -4.40
N LEU A 74 2.24 -6.96 -3.49
CA LEU A 74 1.93 -7.09 -2.06
C LEU A 74 1.45 -5.78 -1.39
N HIS A 75 2.19 -4.69 -1.63
CA HIS A 75 1.89 -3.36 -1.11
C HIS A 75 0.58 -2.78 -1.62
N LEU A 76 0.28 -2.99 -2.92
CA LEU A 76 -0.95 -2.51 -3.54
C LEU A 76 -2.17 -3.28 -3.04
N ALA A 77 -2.07 -4.62 -2.93
CA ALA A 77 -3.14 -5.44 -2.36
C ALA A 77 -3.45 -5.04 -0.92
N THR A 78 -2.42 -4.76 -0.12
CA THR A 78 -2.58 -4.29 1.26
C THR A 78 -3.24 -2.91 1.32
N ALA A 79 -2.84 -1.98 0.46
CA ALA A 79 -3.49 -0.67 0.39
C ALA A 79 -4.97 -0.76 0.01
N MET A 80 -5.32 -1.62 -0.94
CA MET A 80 -6.72 -1.84 -1.35
C MET A 80 -7.54 -2.48 -0.23
N ALA A 81 -6.96 -3.44 0.50
CA ALA A 81 -7.59 -4.03 1.67
C ALA A 81 -7.88 -2.98 2.75
N LEU A 82 -6.89 -2.14 3.09
CA LEU A 82 -7.05 -1.07 4.07
C LEU A 82 -8.04 0.02 3.62
N GLN A 83 -8.15 0.28 2.32
CA GLN A 83 -9.14 1.20 1.76
C GLN A 83 -10.57 0.68 1.89
N GLY A 84 -10.77 -0.64 1.88
CA GLY A 84 -12.08 -1.27 2.09
C GLY A 84 -12.52 -1.35 3.55
N MET A 85 -11.63 -1.06 4.50
CA MET A 85 -11.94 -1.10 5.92
C MET A 85 -12.64 0.18 6.40
N THR A 86 -13.60 0.02 7.29
CA THR A 86 -14.22 1.11 8.02
C THR A 86 -13.28 1.70 9.06
N LYS A 87 -13.57 2.91 9.54
CA LYS A 87 -12.76 3.58 10.57
C LYS A 87 -12.64 2.74 11.85
N GLN A 88 -13.72 2.07 12.26
CA GLN A 88 -13.71 1.21 13.45
C GLN A 88 -12.82 -0.02 13.26
N GLU A 89 -12.81 -0.61 12.06
CA GLU A 89 -11.94 -1.74 11.74
C GLU A 89 -10.46 -1.34 11.70
N LEU A 90 -10.14 -0.15 11.21
CA LEU A 90 -8.78 0.40 11.24
C LEU A 90 -8.28 0.65 12.66
N GLU A 91 -9.12 1.21 13.54
CA GLU A 91 -8.78 1.39 14.96
C GLU A 91 -8.59 0.04 15.68
N ALA A 92 -9.48 -0.93 15.42
CA ALA A 92 -9.35 -2.28 15.95
C ALA A 92 -8.10 -3.00 15.42
N LEU A 93 -7.73 -2.76 14.16
CA LEU A 93 -6.50 -3.28 13.56
C LEU A 93 -5.27 -2.66 14.24
N LYS A 94 -5.26 -1.35 14.43
CA LYS A 94 -4.18 -0.64 15.14
C LYS A 94 -3.96 -1.20 16.55
N LEU A 95 -5.03 -1.36 17.32
CA LEU A 95 -4.98 -1.97 18.66
C LEU A 95 -4.45 -3.42 18.66
N ARG A 96 -4.78 -4.21 17.64
CA ARG A 96 -4.28 -5.60 17.52
C ARG A 96 -2.79 -5.66 17.19
N ILE A 97 -2.30 -4.71 16.41
CA ILE A 97 -0.88 -4.63 16.03
C ILE A 97 -0.03 -4.09 17.18
N GLU A 98 -0.55 -3.16 17.98
CA GLU A 98 0.14 -2.66 19.18
C GLU A 98 0.23 -3.71 20.30
N LYS A 99 -0.74 -4.63 20.40
CA LYS A 99 -0.76 -5.69 21.43
C LYS A 99 0.09 -6.93 21.10
N LYS A 100 0.66 -7.04 19.89
CA LYS A 100 1.46 -8.18 19.42
C LYS A 100 2.91 -7.78 19.19
#